data_AF-A0A352Z879-F1
#
_entry.id   AF-A0A352Z879-F1
#
_cell.length_a   1.000
_cell.length_b   1.000
_cell.length_c   1.000
_cell.angle_alpha   90.00
_cell.angle_beta   90.00
_cell.angle_gamma   90.00
#
_symmetry.space_group_name_H-M   'P 1'
#
loop_
_entity.id
_entity.type
_entity.pdbx_description
1 polymer ?
#
loop_
_entity_poly.entity_id
_entity_poly.type
_entity_poly.pdbx_seq_one_letter_code
_entity_poly.pdbx_strand_id
1 'polypeptide(L)'
;MSYELRANSGMIFAYLSDMKILSGGFEVKTLRNQRGFTLIELIIVIIIIGILAAVAIPKYMEIKEQAGDATAQGVLGALRGANSVLFAEASLKNWFVTGSVYTMGDVLNAANIQGVQINSAANTCSFSIPGAGIYTFGYTNPTTTNAAIIYCGANSARAGAVDCTKW
;
A
#
# COMPACT_ATOMS: atom_id res chain seq x y z
N MET A 1 53.50 19.75 -36.43
CA MET A 1 54.30 20.99 -36.34
C MET A 1 53.79 21.80 -35.17
N SER A 2 54.47 21.65 -34.05
CA SER A 2 54.18 22.28 -32.76
C SER A 2 54.67 23.73 -32.80
N TYR A 3 53.81 24.69 -32.45
CA TYR A 3 54.23 26.07 -32.13
C TYR A 3 53.79 26.40 -30.71
N GLU A 4 54.76 26.54 -29.81
CA GLU A 4 54.55 27.08 -28.47
C GLU A 4 54.54 28.61 -28.53
N LEU A 5 53.49 29.24 -28.00
CA LEU A 5 53.48 30.68 -27.70
C LEU A 5 53.49 30.86 -26.18
N ARG A 6 54.69 31.14 -25.68
CA ARG A 6 54.96 31.58 -24.31
C ARG A 6 54.10 32.79 -23.97
N ALA A 7 53.07 32.62 -23.13
CA ALA A 7 52.35 33.72 -22.51
C ALA A 7 53.25 34.37 -21.45
N ASN A 8 53.75 35.56 -21.77
CA ASN A 8 54.49 36.42 -20.86
C ASN A 8 53.53 36.92 -19.75
N SER A 9 53.80 36.51 -18.53
CA SER A 9 52.96 36.64 -17.33
C SER A 9 52.72 38.07 -16.84
N GLY A 10 53.34 39.08 -17.45
CA GLY A 10 53.16 40.49 -17.07
C GLY A 10 51.94 41.19 -17.67
N MET A 11 51.35 40.68 -18.76
CA MET A 11 50.37 41.45 -19.54
C MET A 11 48.91 41.24 -19.13
N ILE A 12 48.61 40.22 -18.32
CA ILE A 12 47.26 39.96 -17.77
C ILE A 12 46.99 40.83 -16.53
N PHE A 13 48.04 41.24 -15.80
CA PHE A 13 47.89 42.01 -14.56
C PHE A 13 47.56 43.50 -14.77
N ALA A 14 47.83 44.06 -15.96
CA ALA A 14 47.61 45.48 -16.25
C ALA A 14 46.18 45.82 -16.73
N TYR A 15 45.36 44.82 -17.08
CA TYR A 15 43.98 45.04 -17.51
C TYR A 15 42.93 44.95 -16.39
N LEU A 16 43.33 44.55 -15.17
CA LEU A 16 42.42 44.36 -14.03
C LEU A 16 42.40 45.54 -13.04
N SER A 17 43.27 46.55 -13.20
CA SER A 17 43.39 47.66 -12.23
C SER A 17 42.38 48.80 -12.42
N ASP A 18 41.73 48.93 -13.59
CA ASP A 18 40.89 50.09 -13.91
C ASP A 18 39.41 49.80 -14.15
N MET A 19 38.92 48.58 -13.92
CA MET A 19 37.48 48.29 -14.03
C MET A 19 36.73 48.61 -12.74
N LYS A 20 36.68 49.91 -12.42
CA LYS A 20 35.83 50.48 -11.36
C LYS A 20 34.51 50.94 -11.98
N ILE A 21 33.62 50.00 -12.31
CA ILE A 21 32.29 50.32 -12.86
C ILE A 21 31.21 49.48 -12.15
N LEU A 22 30.33 50.22 -11.45
CA LEU A 22 28.98 49.90 -10.97
C LEU A 22 28.90 48.99 -9.74
N SER A 23 29.10 49.46 -8.50
CA SER A 23 28.18 50.35 -7.75
C SER A 23 26.67 50.01 -7.79
N GLY A 24 26.31 48.79 -8.21
CA GLY A 24 24.96 48.25 -8.11
C GLY A 24 24.96 46.98 -7.28
N GLY A 25 25.41 47.05 -6.03
CA GLY A 25 25.14 45.98 -5.08
C GLY A 25 23.63 45.84 -4.99
N PHE A 26 23.10 44.66 -5.32
CA PHE A 26 21.78 44.28 -4.84
C PHE A 26 21.87 44.23 -3.32
N GLU A 27 21.64 45.39 -2.69
CA GLU A 27 21.48 45.52 -1.25
C GLU A 27 20.21 44.74 -0.93
N VAL A 28 20.37 43.44 -0.65
CA VAL A 28 19.38 42.67 0.07
C VAL A 28 19.25 43.35 1.43
N LYS A 29 18.36 44.34 1.52
CA LYS A 29 17.79 44.78 2.78
C LYS A 29 17.06 43.57 3.34
N THR A 30 17.82 42.75 4.06
CA THR A 30 17.29 41.74 4.96
C THR A 30 16.51 42.52 6.00
N LEU A 31 15.19 42.64 5.80
CA LEU A 31 14.28 43.08 6.84
C LEU A 31 14.30 41.98 7.91
N ARG A 32 15.25 42.10 8.82
CA ARG A 32 15.53 41.13 9.87
C ARG A 32 14.49 41.28 10.98
N ASN A 33 13.22 41.03 10.64
CA ASN A 33 12.17 40.82 11.62
C ASN A 33 12.25 39.36 12.09
N GLN A 34 13.36 39.02 12.77
CA GLN A 34 13.49 37.73 13.45
C GLN A 34 12.65 37.76 14.72
N ARG A 35 11.34 37.58 14.57
CA ARG A 35 10.47 37.14 15.66
C ARG A 35 10.75 35.65 15.84
N GLY A 36 11.61 35.32 16.80
CA GLY A 36 11.80 33.94 17.22
C GLY A 36 10.51 33.39 17.82
N PHE A 37 10.17 32.14 17.51
CA PHE A 37 9.11 31.41 18.22
C PHE A 37 9.45 31.39 19.70
N THR A 38 8.47 31.68 20.54
CA THR A 38 8.69 31.63 21.99
C THR A 38 8.75 30.17 22.43
N LEU A 39 9.59 29.83 23.42
CA LEU A 39 9.69 28.45 23.94
C LEU A 39 8.33 27.93 24.43
N ILE A 40 7.51 28.82 25.00
CA ILE A 40 6.15 28.50 25.46
C ILE A 40 5.23 28.10 24.30
N GLU A 41 5.39 28.71 23.13
CA GLU A 41 4.59 28.43 21.93
C GLU A 41 4.88 27.01 21.41
N LEU A 42 6.14 26.59 21.44
CA LEU A 42 6.50 25.23 21.08
C LEU A 42 6.01 24.20 22.11
N ILE A 43 6.07 24.53 23.41
CA ILE A 43 5.62 23.66 24.49
C ILE A 43 4.11 23.40 24.41
N ILE A 44 3.30 24.45 24.20
CA ILE A 44 1.85 24.31 24.08
C ILE A 44 1.50 23.45 22.85
N VAL A 45 2.21 23.62 21.74
CA VAL A 45 1.97 22.85 20.51
C VAL A 45 2.21 21.35 20.73
N ILE A 46 3.32 20.95 21.36
CA ILE A 46 3.58 19.53 21.62
C ILE A 46 2.60 18.94 22.65
N ILE A 47 2.10 19.73 23.60
CA ILE A 47 1.05 19.29 24.54
C ILE A 47 -0.25 19.01 23.78
N ILE A 48 -0.68 19.92 22.90
CA ILE A 48 -1.91 19.75 22.11
C ILE A 48 -1.77 18.53 21.18
N ILE A 49 -0.65 18.40 20.46
CA ILE A 49 -0.40 17.24 19.60
C ILE A 49 -0.34 15.94 20.43
N GLY A 50 0.20 15.99 21.65
CA GLY A 50 0.24 14.86 22.57
C GLY A 50 -1.16 14.36 22.95
N ILE A 51 -2.08 15.27 23.28
CA ILE A 51 -3.47 14.93 23.62
C ILE A 51 -4.20 14.36 22.38
N LEU A 52 -4.05 15.02 21.22
CA LEU A 52 -4.66 14.56 19.97
C LEU A 52 -4.16 13.17 19.57
N ALA A 53 -2.86 12.91 19.71
CA ALA A 53 -2.26 11.61 19.40
C ALA A 53 -2.79 10.51 20.34
N ALA A 54 -2.93 10.79 21.64
CA ALA A 54 -3.42 9.82 22.62
C ALA A 54 -4.84 9.30 22.29
N VAL A 55 -5.72 10.17 21.76
CA VAL A 55 -7.08 9.77 21.35
C VAL A 55 -7.13 9.23 19.92
N ALA A 56 -6.31 9.76 19.00
CA ALA A 56 -6.34 9.37 17.59
C ALA A 56 -5.77 7.97 17.33
N ILE A 57 -4.70 7.57 18.04
CA ILE A 57 -4.03 6.27 17.82
C ILE A 57 -4.97 5.07 18.03
N PRO A 58 -5.68 4.92 19.16
CA PRO A 58 -6.56 3.77 19.35
C PRO A 58 -7.71 3.75 18.31
N LYS A 59 -8.25 4.92 17.98
CA LYS A 59 -9.32 5.03 16.98
C LYS A 59 -8.84 4.65 15.57
N TYR A 60 -7.61 5.05 15.22
CA TYR A 60 -7.02 4.71 13.93
C TYR A 60 -6.80 3.20 13.77
N MET A 61 -6.41 2.49 14.83
CA MET A 61 -6.29 1.02 14.80
C MET A 61 -7.64 0.34 14.57
N GLU A 62 -8.69 0.78 15.26
CA GLU A 62 -10.05 0.25 15.08
C GLU A 62 -10.55 0.42 13.63
N ILE A 63 -10.34 1.59 13.03
CA ILE A 63 -10.74 1.86 11.64
C ILE A 63 -9.98 0.96 10.66
N LYS A 64 -8.69 0.70 10.89
CA LYS A 64 -7.92 -0.25 10.06
C LYS A 64 -8.50 -1.65 10.12
N GLU A 65 -8.83 -2.12 11.31
CA GLU A 65 -9.44 -3.43 11.49
C GLU A 65 -10.79 -3.52 10.78
N GLN A 66 -11.66 -2.51 10.93
CA GLN A 66 -12.95 -2.46 10.23
C GLN A 66 -12.80 -2.41 8.71
N ALA A 67 -11.85 -1.63 8.20
CA ALA A 67 -11.54 -1.59 6.77
C ALA A 67 -11.03 -2.95 6.27
N GLY A 68 -10.29 -3.67 7.11
CA GLY A 68 -9.83 -5.01 6.80
C GLY A 68 -10.97 -6.02 6.74
N ASP A 69 -11.90 -5.96 7.67
CA ASP A 69 -13.08 -6.83 7.69
C ASP A 69 -13.97 -6.57 6.45
N ALA A 70 -14.18 -5.32 6.08
CA ALA A 70 -14.92 -4.95 4.86
C ALA A 70 -14.23 -5.47 3.58
N THR A 71 -12.89 -5.37 3.53
CA THR A 71 -12.11 -5.92 2.42
C THR A 71 -12.24 -7.44 2.36
N ALA A 72 -12.16 -8.12 3.51
CA ALA A 72 -12.33 -9.57 3.60
C ALA A 72 -13.70 -10.02 3.09
N GLN A 73 -14.77 -9.32 3.47
CA GLN A 73 -16.12 -9.61 2.98
C GLN A 73 -16.24 -9.42 1.46
N GLY A 74 -15.67 -8.34 0.92
CA GLY A 74 -15.64 -8.10 -0.53
C GLY A 74 -14.90 -9.20 -1.30
N VAL A 75 -13.73 -9.60 -0.79
CA VAL A 75 -12.93 -10.70 -1.37
C VAL A 75 -13.70 -12.01 -1.31
N LEU A 76 -14.31 -12.35 -0.17
CA LEU A 76 -15.10 -13.58 -0.03
C LEU A 76 -16.27 -13.62 -1.03
N GLY A 77 -16.97 -12.50 -1.22
CA GLY A 77 -18.04 -12.38 -2.22
C GLY A 77 -17.55 -12.63 -3.64
N ALA A 78 -16.42 -12.04 -4.01
CA ALA A 78 -15.79 -12.26 -5.32
C ALA A 78 -15.39 -13.73 -5.53
N LEU A 79 -14.80 -14.36 -4.52
CA LEU A 79 -14.42 -15.77 -4.57
C LEU A 79 -15.62 -16.70 -4.73
N ARG A 80 -16.73 -16.44 -4.02
CA ARG A 80 -17.97 -17.22 -4.15
C ARG A 80 -18.61 -17.05 -5.52
N GLY A 81 -18.63 -15.83 -6.05
CA GLY A 81 -19.08 -15.54 -7.41
C GLY A 81 -18.27 -16.33 -8.44
N ALA A 82 -16.95 -16.21 -8.40
CA ALA A 82 -16.04 -16.94 -9.29
C ALA A 82 -16.20 -18.47 -9.17
N ASN A 83 -16.34 -18.99 -7.96
CA ASN A 83 -16.57 -20.41 -7.73
C ASN A 83 -17.87 -20.92 -8.36
N SER A 84 -18.96 -20.16 -8.30
CA SER A 84 -20.22 -20.56 -8.95
C SER A 84 -20.11 -20.65 -10.47
N VAL A 85 -19.34 -19.74 -11.08
CA VAL A 85 -19.05 -19.75 -12.52
C VAL A 85 -18.19 -20.96 -12.90
N LEU A 86 -17.11 -21.20 -12.15
CA LEU A 86 -16.22 -22.35 -12.39
C LEU A 86 -16.92 -23.68 -12.20
N PHE A 87 -17.83 -23.79 -11.23
CA PHE A 87 -18.63 -25.00 -11.06
C PHE A 87 -19.50 -25.28 -12.29
N ALA A 88 -20.15 -24.24 -12.83
CA ALA A 88 -20.93 -24.38 -14.05
C ALA A 88 -20.05 -24.80 -15.25
N GLU A 89 -18.90 -24.15 -15.44
CA GLU A 89 -17.96 -24.50 -16.52
C GLU A 89 -17.42 -25.93 -16.40
N ALA A 90 -17.04 -26.35 -15.19
CA ALA A 90 -16.53 -27.69 -14.92
C ALA A 90 -17.60 -28.77 -15.18
N SER A 91 -18.86 -28.47 -14.86
CA SER A 91 -19.99 -29.36 -15.15
C SER A 91 -20.23 -29.49 -16.65
N LEU A 92 -20.16 -28.39 -17.40
CA LEU A 92 -20.33 -28.39 -18.86
C LEU A 92 -19.20 -29.12 -19.59
N LYS A 93 -17.96 -29.04 -19.08
CA LYS A 93 -16.79 -29.73 -19.65
C LYS A 93 -16.60 -31.16 -19.14
N ASN A 94 -17.55 -31.66 -18.35
CA ASN A 94 -17.54 -33.02 -17.80
C ASN A 94 -16.29 -33.37 -16.95
N TRP A 95 -15.65 -32.36 -16.36
CA TRP A 95 -14.39 -32.52 -15.62
C TRP A 95 -14.52 -33.50 -14.46
N PHE A 96 -15.66 -33.46 -13.77
CA PHE A 96 -15.91 -34.32 -12.61
C PHE A 96 -16.05 -35.82 -12.96
N VAL A 97 -16.41 -36.16 -14.20
CA VAL A 97 -16.47 -37.55 -14.67
C VAL A 97 -15.09 -38.05 -15.10
N THR A 98 -14.23 -37.16 -15.58
CA THR A 98 -12.83 -37.47 -15.92
C THR A 98 -11.88 -37.42 -14.70
N GLY A 99 -12.40 -37.14 -13.51
CA GLY A 99 -11.61 -37.03 -12.27
C GLY A 99 -10.80 -35.75 -12.15
N SER A 100 -11.05 -34.75 -13.01
CA SER A 100 -10.43 -33.42 -12.93
C SER A 100 -11.27 -32.50 -12.04
N VAL A 101 -10.60 -31.69 -11.22
CA VAL A 101 -11.23 -30.82 -10.22
C VAL A 101 -10.54 -29.45 -10.29
N TYR A 102 -11.31 -28.36 -10.25
CA TYR A 102 -10.72 -27.02 -10.17
C TYR A 102 -10.26 -26.72 -8.74
N THR A 103 -9.18 -25.97 -8.63
CA THR A 103 -8.49 -25.65 -7.37
C THR A 103 -8.82 -24.24 -6.90
N MET A 104 -8.39 -23.91 -5.68
CA MET A 104 -8.48 -22.54 -5.20
C MET A 104 -7.71 -21.54 -6.08
N GLY A 105 -6.62 -21.97 -6.74
CA GLY A 105 -5.88 -21.14 -7.68
C GLY A 105 -6.70 -20.75 -8.91
N ASP A 106 -7.50 -21.67 -9.43
CA ASP A 106 -8.41 -21.41 -10.56
C ASP A 106 -9.51 -20.42 -10.17
N VAL A 107 -10.07 -20.59 -8.97
CA VAL A 107 -11.04 -19.65 -8.38
C VAL A 107 -10.43 -18.26 -8.24
N LEU A 108 -9.17 -18.17 -7.80
CA LEU A 108 -8.48 -16.89 -7.65
C LEU A 108 -8.26 -16.19 -8.98
N ASN A 109 -7.87 -16.95 -10.01
CA ASN A 109 -7.69 -16.45 -11.37
C ASN A 109 -9.02 -15.96 -11.96
N ALA A 110 -10.10 -16.69 -11.75
CA ALA A 110 -11.44 -16.30 -12.19
C ALA A 110 -11.98 -15.09 -11.42
N ALA A 111 -11.67 -14.97 -10.12
CA ALA A 111 -12.09 -13.83 -9.29
C ALA A 111 -11.34 -12.54 -9.63
N ASN A 112 -10.10 -12.63 -10.16
CA ASN A 112 -9.26 -11.50 -10.56
C ASN A 112 -9.26 -10.35 -9.53
N ILE A 113 -8.95 -10.70 -8.28
CA ILE A 113 -8.96 -9.75 -7.17
C ILE A 113 -7.75 -8.84 -7.28
N GLN A 114 -7.97 -7.52 -7.22
CA GLN A 114 -6.93 -6.50 -7.33
C GLN A 114 -6.86 -5.64 -6.07
N GLY A 115 -5.72 -4.98 -5.84
CA GLY A 115 -5.50 -4.09 -4.70
C GLY A 115 -5.13 -4.78 -3.39
N VAL A 116 -5.05 -6.12 -3.37
CA VAL A 116 -4.66 -6.93 -2.21
C VAL A 116 -3.67 -8.01 -2.65
N GLN A 117 -2.60 -8.21 -1.88
CA GLN A 117 -1.67 -9.33 -2.10
C GLN A 117 -2.29 -10.61 -1.53
N ILE A 118 -2.61 -11.56 -2.41
CA ILE A 118 -3.19 -12.84 -2.01
C ILE A 118 -2.13 -13.95 -2.13
N ASN A 119 -2.01 -14.72 -1.05
CA ASN A 119 -1.21 -15.92 -0.97
C ASN A 119 -2.16 -17.12 -1.06
N SER A 120 -2.09 -17.89 -2.14
CA SER A 120 -2.86 -19.13 -2.29
C SER A 120 -2.01 -20.36 -2.00
N ALA A 121 -2.59 -21.32 -1.29
CA ALA A 121 -2.15 -22.71 -1.25
C ALA A 121 -3.24 -23.59 -1.88
N ALA A 122 -3.03 -24.91 -1.92
CA ALA A 122 -3.94 -25.85 -2.58
C ALA A 122 -5.41 -25.72 -2.12
N ASN A 123 -5.62 -25.46 -0.83
CA ASN A 123 -6.95 -25.46 -0.19
C ASN A 123 -7.21 -24.20 0.65
N THR A 124 -6.36 -23.18 0.55
CA THR A 124 -6.54 -21.94 1.29
C THR A 124 -6.11 -20.76 0.44
N CYS A 125 -6.69 -19.60 0.71
CA CYS A 125 -6.09 -18.33 0.31
C CYS A 125 -6.04 -17.40 1.51
N SER A 126 -5.03 -16.56 1.57
CA SER A 126 -4.89 -15.58 2.63
C SER A 126 -4.41 -14.26 2.08
N PHE A 127 -4.73 -13.19 2.79
CA PHE A 127 -4.15 -11.88 2.52
C PHE A 127 -3.89 -11.17 3.84
N SER A 128 -2.91 -10.26 3.81
CA SER A 128 -2.49 -9.52 4.99
C SER A 128 -2.81 -8.05 4.84
N ILE A 129 -3.42 -7.46 5.86
CA ILE A 129 -3.62 -6.02 5.95
C ILE A 129 -2.70 -5.48 7.06
N PRO A 130 -1.75 -4.60 6.72
CA PRO A 130 -0.84 -4.01 7.71
C PRO A 130 -1.60 -3.31 8.84
N GLY A 131 -1.47 -3.86 10.05
CA GLY A 131 -2.11 -3.33 11.26
C GLY A 131 -3.54 -3.81 11.53
N ALA A 132 -4.11 -4.68 10.69
CA ALA A 132 -5.39 -5.35 10.96
C ALA A 132 -5.24 -6.87 11.14
N GLY A 133 -4.24 -7.48 10.49
CA GLY A 133 -3.93 -8.91 10.61
C GLY A 133 -4.06 -9.67 9.29
N ILE A 134 -4.02 -11.01 9.37
CA ILE A 134 -4.07 -11.91 8.22
C ILE A 134 -5.46 -12.53 8.13
N TYR A 135 -6.15 -12.33 7.02
CA TYR A 135 -7.43 -12.99 6.73
C TYR A 135 -7.17 -14.25 5.92
N THR A 136 -7.79 -15.37 6.30
CA THR A 136 -7.59 -16.66 5.63
C THR A 136 -8.94 -17.26 5.25
N PHE A 137 -9.09 -17.71 4.02
CA PHE A 137 -10.23 -18.48 3.56
C PHE A 137 -9.81 -19.92 3.28
N GLY A 138 -10.63 -20.86 3.73
CA GLY A 138 -10.53 -22.27 3.40
C GLY A 138 -11.36 -22.62 2.18
N TYR A 139 -10.90 -23.64 1.46
CA TYR A 139 -11.49 -24.15 0.24
C TYR A 139 -11.64 -25.67 0.33
N THR A 140 -12.86 -26.16 0.11
CA THR A 140 -13.15 -27.57 -0.06
C THR A 140 -13.34 -27.87 -1.54
N ASN A 141 -12.63 -28.87 -2.04
CA ASN A 141 -12.72 -29.27 -3.44
C ASN A 141 -14.17 -29.61 -3.85
N PRO A 142 -14.59 -29.20 -5.06
CA PRO A 142 -15.90 -29.54 -5.60
C PRO A 142 -15.99 -31.03 -5.88
N THR A 143 -17.21 -31.56 -5.84
CA THR A 143 -17.53 -32.93 -6.23
C THR A 143 -18.45 -32.93 -7.45
N THR A 144 -18.72 -34.11 -8.01
CA THR A 144 -19.66 -34.30 -9.13
C THR A 144 -21.06 -33.70 -8.88
N THR A 145 -21.47 -33.58 -7.61
CA THR A 145 -22.81 -33.12 -7.23
C THR A 145 -22.81 -31.79 -6.48
N ASN A 146 -21.66 -31.34 -5.96
CA ASN A 146 -21.58 -30.15 -5.13
C ASN A 146 -20.47 -29.21 -5.59
N ALA A 147 -20.79 -27.92 -5.66
CA ALA A 147 -19.79 -26.89 -5.87
C ALA A 147 -18.79 -26.83 -4.70
N ALA A 148 -17.64 -26.23 -4.96
CA ALA A 148 -16.64 -26.01 -3.92
C ALA A 148 -17.22 -25.09 -2.83
N ILE A 149 -16.79 -25.28 -1.59
CA ILE A 149 -17.23 -24.45 -0.47
C ILE A 149 -16.08 -23.55 -0.05
N ILE A 150 -16.38 -22.26 0.10
CA ILE A 150 -15.43 -21.25 0.58
C ILE A 150 -15.88 -20.75 1.95
N TYR A 151 -15.04 -20.96 2.95
CA TYR A 151 -15.32 -20.69 4.35
C TYR A 151 -14.17 -19.91 5.01
N CYS A 152 -14.43 -19.34 6.19
CA CYS A 152 -13.43 -18.60 6.94
C CYS A 152 -12.47 -19.59 7.61
N GLY A 153 -11.17 -19.44 7.40
CA GLY A 153 -10.15 -20.32 7.98
C GLY A 153 -10.01 -20.10 9.49
N ALA A 154 -9.59 -21.14 10.22
CA ALA A 154 -9.40 -21.09 11.68
C ALA A 154 -8.36 -20.05 12.14
N ASN A 155 -7.43 -19.65 11.26
CA ASN A 155 -6.36 -18.69 11.54
C ASN A 155 -6.64 -17.28 10.96
N SER A 156 -7.90 -16.98 10.64
CA SER A 156 -8.29 -15.64 10.18
C SER A 156 -8.24 -14.65 11.35
N ALA A 157 -7.57 -13.52 11.15
CA ALA A 157 -7.80 -12.32 11.94
C ALA A 157 -9.31 -12.06 11.95
N ARG A 158 -9.87 -11.90 13.15
CA ARG A 158 -11.29 -11.61 13.36
C ARG A 158 -12.22 -12.62 12.65
N ALA A 159 -12.00 -13.92 12.86
CA ALA A 159 -12.86 -15.00 12.33
C ALA A 159 -14.37 -14.86 12.68
N GLY A 160 -14.72 -14.08 13.71
CA GLY A 160 -16.11 -13.73 14.05
C GLY A 160 -16.64 -12.43 13.42
N ALA A 161 -15.79 -11.60 12.81
CA ALA A 161 -16.20 -10.37 12.10
C ALA A 161 -16.49 -10.61 10.61
N VAL A 162 -15.82 -11.60 10.03
CA VAL A 162 -16.13 -12.12 8.69
C VAL A 162 -17.13 -13.26 8.88
N ASP A 163 -18.41 -12.94 9.04
CA ASP A 163 -19.48 -13.94 9.19
C ASP A 163 -19.66 -14.69 7.84
N CYS A 164 -18.82 -15.70 7.61
CA CYS A 164 -18.90 -16.57 6.43
C CYS A 164 -20.24 -17.34 6.35
N THR A 165 -21.05 -17.35 7.40
CA THR A 165 -22.35 -18.02 7.50
C THR A 165 -23.54 -17.11 7.21
N LYS A 166 -23.35 -15.78 7.15
CA LYS A 166 -24.43 -14.82 6.89
C LYS A 166 -24.37 -14.29 5.46
N TRP A 167 -24.49 -15.17 4.47
CA TRP A 167 -24.98 -14.89 3.11
C TRP A 167 -25.40 -16.21 2.48
#